data_AF-A0A1J5P150-F1
#
_entry.id   AF-A0A1J5P150-F1
#
_cell.length_a   1.000
_cell.length_b   1.000
_cell.length_c   1.000
_cell.angle_alpha   90.00
_cell.angle_beta   90.00
_cell.angle_gamma   90.00
#
_symmetry.space_group_name_H-M   'P 1'
#
loop_
_entity.id
_entity.type
_entity.pdbx_description
1 polymer ?
#
loop_
_entity_poly.entity_id
_entity_poly.type
_entity_poly.pdbx_seq_one_letter_code
_entity_poly.pdbx_strand_id
1 'polypeptide(L)'
;MQVATRFTVAKECGLPDDVKQHYFLANEDDITVNTISPTGYPMRMLKSSPAIGDGIRPNCESYGYLLDGNGNCAYITAYNRELALQTPGKSISVQDKTCLCTQMRNFKVWTCGHTTYRLKDTSRRGADGNYALLSAEHIFKDYQFSVDHHIALPA
;
A
#
# COMPACT_ATOMS: atom_id res chain seq x y z
N MET A 1 -5.19 -11.34 -16.15
CA MET A 1 -5.24 -9.86 -16.11
C MET A 1 -5.38 -9.43 -14.66
N GLN A 2 -4.49 -8.58 -14.13
CA GLN A 2 -4.56 -8.08 -12.74
C GLN A 2 -5.14 -6.66 -12.75
N VAL A 3 -6.42 -6.54 -12.37
CA VAL A 3 -7.19 -5.30 -12.61
C VAL A 3 -7.07 -4.31 -11.45
N ALA A 4 -7.08 -4.80 -10.22
CA ALA A 4 -7.18 -3.96 -9.01
C ALA A 4 -6.08 -2.89 -8.93
N THR A 5 -4.82 -3.28 -9.17
CA THR A 5 -3.67 -2.36 -9.13
C THR A 5 -3.76 -1.23 -10.16
N ARG A 6 -4.39 -1.46 -11.31
CA ARG A 6 -4.58 -0.41 -12.32
C ARG A 6 -5.56 0.65 -11.84
N PHE A 7 -6.62 0.26 -11.12
CA PHE A 7 -7.60 1.18 -10.56
C PHE A 7 -7.11 1.88 -9.29
N THR A 8 -6.05 1.39 -8.63
CA THR A 8 -5.44 2.05 -7.47
C THR A 8 -5.00 3.49 -7.75
N VAL A 9 -4.61 3.79 -8.99
CA VAL A 9 -4.15 5.13 -9.42
C VAL A 9 -5.22 5.93 -10.16
N ALA A 10 -6.47 5.46 -10.18
CA ALA A 10 -7.59 6.21 -10.77
C ALA A 10 -7.92 7.46 -9.96
N LYS A 11 -8.49 8.50 -10.60
CA LYS A 11 -8.97 9.72 -9.91
C LYS A 11 -9.97 9.40 -8.80
N GLU A 12 -10.87 8.45 -9.07
CA GLU A 12 -11.97 8.04 -8.20
C GLU A 12 -11.51 7.10 -7.07
N CYS A 13 -10.26 6.62 -7.09
CA CYS A 13 -9.72 5.85 -5.99
C CYS A 13 -9.54 6.75 -4.76
N GLY A 14 -9.99 6.26 -3.60
CA GLY A 14 -9.92 6.99 -2.33
C GLY A 14 -8.53 7.16 -1.72
N LEU A 15 -7.46 6.70 -2.40
CA LEU A 15 -6.10 7.02 -1.98
C LEU A 15 -5.78 8.51 -2.23
N PRO A 16 -4.99 9.15 -1.37
CA PRO A 16 -4.43 10.47 -1.65
C PRO A 16 -3.62 10.50 -2.95
N ASP A 17 -3.65 11.63 -3.66
CA ASP A 17 -3.01 11.75 -4.98
C ASP A 17 -1.47 11.64 -4.92
N ASP A 18 -0.85 12.12 -3.85
CA ASP A 18 0.58 11.92 -3.57
C ASP A 18 0.92 10.43 -3.36
N VAL A 19 0.05 9.70 -2.65
CA VAL A 19 0.19 8.24 -2.47
C VAL A 19 0.09 7.53 -3.82
N LYS A 20 -0.83 7.91 -4.70
CA LYS A 20 -0.96 7.34 -6.05
C LYS A 20 0.34 7.50 -6.87
N GLN A 21 1.09 8.60 -6.69
CA GLN A 21 2.37 8.79 -7.38
C GLN A 21 3.43 7.75 -6.97
N HIS A 22 3.45 7.29 -5.71
CA HIS A 22 4.37 6.23 -5.30
C HIS A 22 4.16 4.92 -6.09
N TYR A 23 2.91 4.61 -6.46
CA TYR A 23 2.59 3.46 -7.30
C TYR A 23 3.10 3.61 -8.73
N PHE A 24 3.04 4.82 -9.30
CA PHE A 24 3.62 5.08 -10.62
C PHE A 24 5.14 5.02 -10.60
N LEU A 25 5.78 5.55 -9.55
CA LEU A 25 7.24 5.63 -9.48
C LEU A 25 7.91 4.28 -9.20
N ALA A 26 7.20 3.33 -8.60
CA ALA A 26 7.71 2.01 -8.24
C ALA A 26 8.41 1.28 -9.41
N ASN A 27 9.54 0.66 -9.12
CA ASN A 27 10.22 -0.29 -9.99
C ASN A 27 9.91 -1.73 -9.54
N GLU A 28 10.30 -2.71 -10.33
CA GLU A 28 10.06 -4.11 -10.01
C GLU A 28 10.68 -4.50 -8.66
N ASP A 29 11.91 -4.04 -8.40
CA ASP A 29 12.63 -4.25 -7.15
C ASP A 29 12.00 -3.53 -5.95
N ASP A 30 11.08 -2.58 -6.15
CA ASP A 30 10.40 -1.88 -5.06
C ASP A 30 9.22 -2.68 -4.49
N ILE A 31 8.87 -3.81 -5.12
CA ILE A 31 7.72 -4.64 -4.74
C ILE A 31 8.22 -5.81 -3.88
N THR A 32 7.64 -5.96 -2.69
CA THR A 32 7.98 -7.05 -1.77
C THR A 32 6.73 -7.80 -1.31
N VAL A 33 6.90 -9.07 -0.94
CA VAL A 33 5.90 -9.85 -0.20
C VAL A 33 6.44 -10.01 1.21
N ASN A 34 5.70 -9.53 2.21
CA ASN A 34 6.07 -9.64 3.62
C ASN A 34 4.91 -10.25 4.43
N THR A 35 5.19 -10.61 5.69
CA THR A 35 4.23 -11.24 6.62
C THR A 35 3.98 -10.37 7.86
N ILE A 36 4.08 -9.05 7.70
CA ILE A 36 3.93 -8.08 8.80
C ILE A 36 2.47 -7.88 9.24
N SER A 37 1.50 -8.48 8.56
CA SER A 37 0.10 -8.41 8.99
C SER A 37 -0.07 -9.00 10.39
N PRO A 38 -1.01 -8.49 11.21
CA PRO A 38 -1.30 -9.05 12.53
C PRO A 38 -1.69 -10.53 12.50
N THR A 39 -2.27 -10.99 11.38
CA THR A 39 -2.73 -12.37 11.18
C THR A 39 -1.65 -13.29 10.60
N GLY A 40 -0.50 -12.76 10.20
CA GLY A 40 0.57 -13.51 9.53
C GLY A 40 0.33 -13.78 8.03
N TYR A 41 -0.83 -13.43 7.49
CA TYR A 41 -1.11 -13.55 6.05
C TYR A 41 -0.11 -12.70 5.23
N PRO A 42 0.45 -13.26 4.14
CA PRO A 42 1.38 -12.54 3.30
C PRO A 42 0.69 -11.39 2.57
N MET A 43 1.35 -10.23 2.54
CA MET A 43 0.91 -9.04 1.82
C MET A 43 1.96 -8.63 0.82
N ARG A 44 1.55 -8.42 -0.44
CA ARG A 44 2.40 -7.79 -1.45
C ARG A 44 2.22 -6.28 -1.35
N MET A 45 3.31 -5.54 -1.17
CA MET A 45 3.29 -4.09 -1.00
C MET A 45 4.58 -3.43 -1.49
N LEU A 46 4.53 -2.10 -1.63
CA LEU A 46 5.73 -1.31 -1.88
C LEU A 46 6.65 -1.33 -0.65
N LYS A 47 7.96 -1.50 -0.85
CA LYS A 47 8.98 -1.45 0.22
C LYS A 47 8.96 -0.12 0.98
N SER A 48 8.54 0.96 0.32
CA SER A 48 8.41 2.29 0.89
C SER A 48 7.11 2.52 1.67
N SER A 49 6.25 1.50 1.82
CA SER A 49 4.98 1.62 2.55
C SER A 49 5.25 2.09 3.99
N PRO A 50 4.70 3.23 4.44
CA PRO A 50 4.99 3.77 5.76
C PRO A 50 4.56 2.87 6.92
N ALA A 51 3.67 1.91 6.68
CA ALA A 51 3.28 0.89 7.65
C ALA A 51 4.42 -0.06 8.05
N ILE A 52 5.50 -0.16 7.26
CA ILE A 52 6.64 -1.04 7.55
C ILE A 52 7.56 -0.36 8.58
N GLY A 53 7.78 -1.01 9.71
CA GLY A 53 8.67 -0.50 10.76
C GLY A 53 8.08 0.57 11.66
N ASP A 54 6.82 0.98 11.42
CA ASP A 54 6.15 1.99 12.22
C ASP A 54 5.73 1.46 13.60
N GLY A 55 6.01 2.24 14.64
CA GLY A 55 5.69 1.91 16.03
C GLY A 55 4.49 2.68 16.59
N ILE A 56 3.44 2.90 15.79
CA ILE A 56 2.22 3.54 16.28
C ILE A 56 1.61 2.78 17.45
N ARG A 57 1.13 3.51 18.46
CA ARG A 57 0.43 2.92 19.59
C ARG A 57 -0.80 2.14 19.10
N PRO A 58 -1.03 0.89 19.56
CA PRO A 58 -2.20 0.11 19.17
C PRO A 58 -3.51 0.84 19.50
N ASN A 59 -4.39 1.00 18.51
CA ASN A 59 -5.72 1.63 18.64
C ASN A 59 -6.85 0.64 18.38
N CYS A 60 -6.67 -0.62 18.79
CA CYS A 60 -7.63 -1.69 18.50
C CYS A 60 -9.01 -1.46 19.14
N GLU A 61 -9.08 -0.74 20.27
CA GLU A 61 -10.34 -0.34 20.90
C GLU A 61 -11.18 0.58 20.01
N SER A 62 -10.54 1.46 19.22
CA SER A 62 -11.24 2.44 18.38
C SER A 62 -11.58 1.89 16.99
N TYR A 63 -10.75 1.01 16.43
CA TYR A 63 -10.87 0.56 15.04
C TYR A 63 -11.24 -0.91 14.88
N GLY A 64 -11.46 -1.62 15.99
CA GLY A 64 -11.69 -3.05 15.99
C GLY A 64 -10.38 -3.85 15.93
N TYR A 65 -10.47 -5.08 16.42
CA TYR A 65 -9.33 -5.98 16.51
C TYR A 65 -9.25 -6.88 15.27
N LEU A 66 -8.11 -6.87 14.60
CA LEU A 66 -7.74 -7.92 13.65
C LEU A 66 -7.11 -9.08 14.44
N LEU A 67 -7.97 -9.92 14.99
CA LEU A 67 -7.59 -11.04 15.85
C LEU A 67 -7.16 -12.25 15.02
N ASP A 68 -6.22 -12.99 15.57
CA ASP A 68 -5.89 -14.34 15.15
C ASP A 68 -6.96 -15.34 15.65
N GLY A 69 -6.77 -16.63 15.31
CA GLY A 69 -7.68 -17.70 15.73
C GLY A 69 -7.77 -17.93 17.24
N ASN A 70 -6.87 -17.33 18.04
CA ASN A 70 -6.87 -17.39 19.50
C ASN A 70 -7.46 -16.12 20.14
N GLY A 71 -8.00 -15.20 19.33
CA GLY A 71 -8.56 -13.95 19.83
C GLY A 71 -7.52 -12.92 20.24
N ASN A 72 -6.28 -13.02 19.74
CA ASN A 72 -5.19 -12.08 20.04
C ASN A 72 -4.73 -11.30 18.80
N CYS A 73 -4.24 -10.07 19.00
CA CYS A 73 -3.62 -9.27 17.94
C CYS A 73 -2.09 -9.31 18.08
N ALA A 74 -1.40 -9.95 17.13
CA ALA A 74 0.05 -10.12 17.21
C ALA A 74 0.84 -8.79 17.23
N TYR A 75 0.25 -7.71 16.67
CA TYR A 75 0.87 -6.39 16.75
C TYR A 75 0.90 -5.83 18.17
N ILE A 76 -0.11 -6.10 19.02
CA ILE A 76 -0.11 -5.65 20.42
C ILE A 76 1.07 -6.28 21.16
N THR A 77 1.26 -7.59 20.99
CA THR A 77 2.37 -8.32 21.59
C THR A 77 3.72 -7.79 21.11
N ALA A 78 3.87 -7.56 19.80
CA ALA A 78 5.10 -7.01 19.22
C ALA A 78 5.37 -5.58 19.72
N TYR A 79 4.35 -4.72 19.77
CA TYR A 79 4.48 -3.36 20.28
C TYR A 79 4.91 -3.34 21.76
N ASN A 80 4.30 -4.17 22.61
CA ASN A 80 4.67 -4.24 24.02
C ASN A 80 6.09 -4.79 24.23
N ARG A 81 6.54 -5.71 23.36
CA ARG A 81 7.93 -6.19 23.33
C ARG A 81 8.89 -5.03 23.07
N GLU A 82 8.64 -4.23 22.03
CA GLU A 82 9.50 -3.09 21.70
C GLU A 82 9.41 -1.96 22.74
N LEU A 83 8.23 -1.75 23.34
CA LEU A 83 8.03 -0.79 24.43
C LEU A 83 8.88 -1.14 25.65
N ALA A 84 8.98 -2.42 26.01
CA ALA A 84 9.80 -2.89 27.13
C ALA A 84 11.31 -2.72 26.88
N LEU A 85 11.73 -2.71 25.60
CA LEU A 85 13.12 -2.49 25.18
C LEU A 85 13.42 -1.01 24.86
N GLN A 86 12.43 -0.14 24.98
CA GLN A 86 12.54 1.24 24.52
C GLN A 86 13.58 2.02 25.33
N THR A 87 14.47 2.71 24.62
CA THR A 87 15.35 3.73 25.21
C THR A 87 14.60 5.07 25.27
N PRO A 88 14.62 5.79 26.41
CA PRO A 88 14.04 7.13 26.50
C PRO A 88 14.53 8.05 25.37
N GLY A 89 13.60 8.74 24.71
CA GLY A 89 13.91 9.68 23.62
C GLY A 89 14.01 9.06 22.22
N LYS A 90 13.92 7.73 22.06
CA LYS A 90 13.80 7.09 20.75
C LYS A 90 12.36 6.69 20.44
N SER A 91 11.95 6.87 19.18
CA SER A 91 10.67 6.34 18.68
C SER A 91 10.69 4.82 18.66
N ILE A 92 9.57 4.21 19.01
CA ILE A 92 9.36 2.76 18.88
C ILE A 92 9.34 2.40 17.39
N SER A 93 9.93 1.26 17.04
CA SER A 93 9.88 0.72 15.69
C SER A 93 9.59 -0.77 15.76
N VAL A 94 8.50 -1.20 15.13
CA VAL A 94 8.09 -2.61 15.08
C VAL A 94 8.30 -3.12 13.66
N GLN A 95 9.36 -3.91 13.46
CA GLN A 95 9.77 -4.34 12.11
C GLN A 95 9.01 -5.57 11.59
N ASP A 96 8.61 -6.47 12.48
CA ASP A 96 8.03 -7.77 12.16
C ASP A 96 6.49 -7.78 12.12
N LYS A 97 5.84 -6.71 12.62
CA LYS A 97 4.39 -6.57 12.65
C LYS A 97 3.98 -5.11 12.43
N THR A 98 2.79 -4.89 11.87
CA THR A 98 2.21 -3.55 11.69
C THR A 98 0.80 -3.45 12.26
N CYS A 99 0.42 -2.26 12.74
CA CYS A 99 -0.93 -1.96 13.21
C CYS A 99 -1.89 -1.82 12.02
N LEU A 100 -2.25 -2.93 11.38
CA LEU A 100 -2.92 -2.90 10.07
C LEU A 100 -4.22 -2.09 10.09
N CYS A 101 -5.02 -2.16 11.16
CA CYS A 101 -6.26 -1.38 11.29
C CYS A 101 -6.02 0.13 11.14
N THR A 102 -5.07 0.68 11.91
CA THR A 102 -4.76 2.10 11.92
C THR A 102 -4.02 2.52 10.66
N GLN A 103 -3.09 1.70 10.19
CA GLN A 103 -2.30 2.02 9.00
C GLN A 103 -3.15 2.01 7.72
N MET A 104 -4.14 1.12 7.60
CA MET A 104 -5.11 1.14 6.51
C MET A 104 -5.98 2.41 6.55
N ARG A 105 -6.49 2.77 7.73
CA ARG A 105 -7.28 4.00 7.92
C ARG A 105 -6.52 5.26 7.52
N ASN A 106 -5.21 5.27 7.72
CA ASN A 106 -4.33 6.41 7.44
C ASN A 106 -3.68 6.36 6.05
N PHE A 107 -4.08 5.41 5.18
CA PHE A 107 -3.53 5.24 3.84
C PHE A 107 -2.01 4.98 3.82
N LYS A 108 -1.50 4.25 4.82
CA LYS A 108 -0.07 3.94 4.98
C LYS A 108 0.30 2.50 4.59
N VAL A 109 -0.70 1.68 4.29
CA VAL A 109 -0.55 0.31 3.79
C VAL A 109 -0.69 0.33 2.27
N TRP A 110 0.42 0.24 1.56
CA TRP A 110 0.47 0.35 0.11
C TRP A 110 0.56 -1.03 -0.53
N THR A 111 -0.49 -1.82 -0.35
CA THR A 111 -0.59 -3.12 -1.03
C THR A 111 -0.71 -2.92 -2.52
N CYS A 112 -0.07 -3.82 -3.26
CA CYS A 112 0.05 -3.70 -4.70
C CYS A 112 0.19 -5.09 -5.32
N GLY A 113 -0.06 -5.19 -6.62
CA GLY A 113 0.15 -6.42 -7.34
C GLY A 113 1.56 -6.51 -7.95
N HIS A 114 1.92 -7.63 -8.56
CA HIS A 114 3.29 -7.83 -9.03
C HIS A 114 3.67 -6.87 -10.17
N THR A 115 2.74 -6.56 -11.07
CA THR A 115 2.99 -5.70 -12.23
C THR A 115 2.81 -4.21 -11.94
N THR A 116 2.87 -3.78 -10.67
CA THR A 116 2.71 -2.36 -10.28
C THR A 116 3.75 -1.47 -10.97
N TYR A 117 4.97 -1.98 -11.16
CA TYR A 117 6.05 -1.26 -11.83
C TYR A 117 5.74 -0.88 -13.29
N ARG A 118 4.72 -1.50 -13.90
CA ARG A 118 4.26 -1.19 -15.27
C ARG A 118 3.18 -0.10 -15.32
N LEU A 119 2.71 0.40 -14.17
CA LEU A 119 1.70 1.47 -14.15
C LEU A 119 2.19 2.74 -14.85
N LYS A 120 3.49 3.04 -14.79
CA LYS A 120 4.07 4.19 -15.48
C LYS A 120 3.92 4.15 -16.99
N ASP A 121 3.84 2.95 -17.59
CA ASP A 121 3.68 2.75 -19.04
C ASP A 121 2.27 3.13 -19.51
N THR A 122 1.35 3.35 -18.57
CA THR A 122 -0.08 3.50 -18.81
C THR A 122 -0.60 4.91 -18.53
N SER A 123 0.32 5.85 -18.32
CA SER A 123 0.05 7.27 -18.16
C SER A 123 1.23 8.09 -18.68
N ARG A 124 1.07 9.41 -18.78
CA ARG A 124 2.15 10.33 -19.17
C ARG A 124 2.69 11.05 -17.95
N ARG A 125 4.01 11.24 -17.93
CA ARG A 125 4.70 12.05 -16.93
C ARG A 125 4.68 13.52 -17.37
N GLY A 126 4.15 14.39 -16.52
CA GLY A 126 4.11 15.83 -16.72
C GLY A 126 5.47 16.49 -16.50
N ALA A 127 5.56 17.78 -16.81
CA ALA A 127 6.77 18.58 -16.62
C ALA A 127 7.14 18.80 -15.14
N ASP A 128 6.15 18.70 -14.25
CA ASP A 128 6.33 18.70 -12.79
C ASP A 128 6.87 17.38 -12.24
N GLY A 129 7.01 16.36 -13.11
CA GLY A 129 7.50 15.04 -12.75
C GLY A 129 6.42 14.08 -12.25
N ASN A 130 5.17 14.51 -12.11
CA ASN A 130 4.06 13.66 -11.69
C ASN A 130 3.43 12.93 -12.89
N TYR A 131 2.86 11.76 -12.65
CA TYR A 131 2.06 11.04 -13.63
C TYR A 131 0.62 11.53 -13.61
N ALA A 132 0.05 11.69 -14.81
CA ALA A 132 -1.35 12.07 -14.94
C ALA A 132 -2.27 11.01 -14.32
N LEU A 133 -3.17 11.43 -13.44
CA LEU A 133 -4.21 10.57 -12.89
C LEU A 133 -5.33 10.45 -13.91
N LEU A 134 -5.70 9.21 -14.26
CA LEU A 134 -6.73 8.92 -15.26
C LEU A 134 -8.04 8.59 -14.56
N SER A 135 -9.18 8.86 -15.22
CA SER A 135 -10.47 8.42 -14.68
C SER A 135 -10.58 6.90 -14.72
N ALA A 136 -11.36 6.34 -13.81
CA ALA A 136 -11.75 4.95 -13.80
C ALA A 136 -12.43 4.57 -15.12
N GLU A 137 -13.20 5.48 -15.72
CA GLU A 137 -13.80 5.31 -17.05
C GLU A 137 -12.72 5.13 -18.13
N HIS A 138 -11.68 5.97 -18.13
CA HIS A 138 -10.58 5.83 -19.10
C HIS A 138 -9.88 4.48 -18.94
N ILE A 139 -9.56 4.08 -17.71
CA ILE A 139 -8.96 2.77 -17.41
C ILE A 139 -9.87 1.63 -17.87
N PHE A 140 -11.18 1.74 -17.63
CA PHE A 140 -12.15 0.73 -18.03
C PHE A 140 -12.25 0.61 -19.55
N LYS A 141 -12.29 1.74 -20.27
CA LYS A 141 -12.31 1.76 -21.74
C LYS A 141 -11.01 1.18 -22.33
N ASP A 142 -9.86 1.45 -21.72
CA ASP A 142 -8.58 0.82 -22.10
C ASP A 142 -8.70 -0.71 -21.98
N TYR A 143 -9.23 -1.24 -20.89
CA TYR A 143 -9.49 -2.69 -20.78
C TYR A 143 -10.52 -3.23 -21.78
N GLN A 144 -11.53 -2.43 -22.15
CA GLN A 144 -12.61 -2.85 -23.04
C GLN A 144 -12.17 -2.91 -24.50
N PHE A 145 -11.32 -1.97 -24.94
CA PHE A 145 -11.03 -1.75 -26.35
C PHE A 145 -9.57 -2.03 -26.75
N SER A 146 -8.64 -2.12 -25.80
CA SER A 146 -7.24 -2.37 -26.12
C SER A 146 -7.01 -3.83 -26.52
N VAL A 147 -6.55 -4.01 -27.75
CA VAL A 147 -6.15 -5.29 -28.36
C VAL A 147 -4.63 -5.31 -28.59
N ASP A 148 -4.04 -6.49 -28.76
CA ASP A 148 -2.63 -6.66 -29.13
C ASP A 148 -1.61 -5.98 -28.20
N HIS A 149 -1.93 -5.88 -26.91
CA HIS A 149 -1.11 -5.22 -25.89
C HIS A 149 -0.85 -3.72 -26.13
N HIS A 150 -1.64 -3.07 -26.97
CA HIS A 150 -1.57 -1.62 -27.14
C HIS A 150 -2.16 -0.92 -25.92
N ILE A 151 -1.50 0.15 -25.46
CA ILE A 151 -1.98 0.98 -24.37
C ILE A 151 -2.38 2.34 -24.97
N ALA A 152 -3.65 2.70 -24.85
CA ALA A 152 -4.13 3.99 -25.33
C ALA A 152 -3.73 5.09 -24.34
N LEU A 153 -2.57 5.72 -24.57
CA LEU A 153 -2.13 6.82 -23.72
C LEU A 153 -3.11 8.01 -23.80
N PRO A 154 -3.38 8.70 -22.68
CA PRO A 154 -4.21 9.90 -22.66
C PRO A 154 -3.64 10.97 -23.60
N ALA A 155 -4.50 11.72 -24.28
CA ALA A 155 -4.13 12.81 -25.18
C ALA A 155 -3.35 13.92 -24.47
#